data_AF-A0A369W7W2-F1
#
_entry.id   AF-A0A369W7W2-F1
#
_cell.length_a   1.000
_cell.length_b   1.000
_cell.length_c   1.000
_cell.angle_alpha   90.00
_cell.angle_beta   90.00
_cell.angle_gamma   90.00
#
_symmetry.space_group_name_H-M   'P 1'
#
loop_
_entity.id
_entity.type
_entity.pdbx_description
1 polymer ?
#
loop_
_entity_poly.entity_id
_entity_poly.type
_entity_poly.pdbx_seq_one_letter_code
_entity_poly.pdbx_strand_id
1 'polypeptide(L)'
;MNFEQEALDALKSLQAEYLNSVWKTFAALMVSIGWVMSSQETRHFLEATLAVKGVAIAVVLGLALMHWLTLHDLQTKSQRIFDQILHRDELFGAVKTSYEIKRIYIYASFLINGLLYVLLLTIILNADSTLST
;
A
#
# COMPACT_ATOMS: atom_id res chain seq x y z
N MET A 1 16.34 19.40 -24.64
CA MET A 1 15.25 18.52 -25.06
C MET A 1 15.27 17.13 -24.43
N ASN A 2 16.39 16.39 -24.32
CA ASN A 2 16.35 15.02 -23.75
C ASN A 2 15.97 14.94 -22.26
N PHE A 3 16.55 15.79 -21.40
CA PHE A 3 16.36 15.68 -19.94
C PHE A 3 14.90 15.88 -19.50
N GLU A 4 14.20 16.83 -20.09
CA GLU A 4 12.79 17.13 -19.77
C GLU A 4 11.85 15.98 -20.10
N GLN A 5 12.08 15.34 -21.25
CA GLN A 5 11.29 14.19 -21.68
C GLN A 5 11.58 12.97 -20.80
N GLU A 6 12.85 12.71 -20.49
CA GLU A 6 13.27 11.66 -19.57
C GLU A 6 12.66 11.86 -18.16
N ALA A 7 12.65 13.09 -17.66
CA ALA A 7 12.10 13.39 -16.34
C ALA A 7 10.57 13.24 -16.30
N LEU A 8 9.87 13.64 -17.36
CA LEU A 8 8.42 13.43 -17.50
C LEU A 8 8.08 11.92 -17.54
N ASP A 9 8.83 11.14 -18.30
CA ASP A 9 8.61 9.70 -18.41
C ASP A 9 8.94 8.97 -17.09
N ALA A 10 9.97 9.43 -16.36
CA ALA A 10 10.26 8.95 -15.01
C ALA A 10 9.11 9.26 -14.03
N LEU A 11 8.52 10.47 -14.08
CA LEU A 11 7.39 10.84 -13.22
C LEU A 11 6.13 10.01 -13.51
N LYS A 12 5.82 9.76 -14.80
CA LYS A 12 4.73 8.86 -15.20
C LYS A 12 4.96 7.45 -14.67
N SER A 13 6.18 6.94 -14.80
CA SER A 13 6.55 5.60 -14.32
C SER A 13 6.36 5.49 -12.81
N LEU A 14 6.84 6.49 -12.03
CA LEU A 14 6.65 6.52 -10.58
C LEU A 14 5.18 6.61 -10.17
N GLN A 15 4.37 7.40 -10.87
CA GLN A 15 2.93 7.49 -10.62
C GLN A 15 2.23 6.15 -10.89
N ALA A 16 2.58 5.47 -11.99
CA ALA A 16 2.06 4.15 -12.31
C ALA A 16 2.48 3.11 -11.26
N GLU A 17 3.74 3.14 -10.82
CA GLU A 17 4.26 2.26 -9.77
C GLU A 17 3.55 2.49 -8.44
N TYR A 18 3.31 3.75 -8.08
CA TYR A 18 2.53 4.13 -6.91
C TYR A 18 1.11 3.55 -6.96
N LEU A 19 0.36 3.83 -8.02
CA LEU A 19 -1.01 3.32 -8.17
C LEU A 19 -1.04 1.80 -8.14
N ASN A 20 -0.10 1.14 -8.83
CA ASN A 20 0.02 -0.31 -8.84
C ASN A 20 0.27 -0.87 -7.44
N SER A 21 1.16 -0.25 -6.66
CA SER A 21 1.45 -0.66 -5.28
C SER A 21 0.21 -0.54 -4.39
N VAL A 22 -0.51 0.58 -4.48
CA VAL A 22 -1.76 0.81 -3.72
C VAL A 22 -2.81 -0.26 -4.05
N TRP A 23 -3.08 -0.49 -5.34
CA TRP A 23 -4.12 -1.41 -5.78
C TRP A 23 -3.77 -2.87 -5.54
N LYS A 24 -2.49 -3.26 -5.67
CA LYS A 24 -2.03 -4.61 -5.33
C LYS A 24 -2.20 -4.91 -3.85
N THR A 25 -1.82 -3.97 -2.98
CA THR A 25 -2.04 -4.11 -1.54
C THR A 25 -3.52 -4.24 -1.21
N PHE A 26 -4.35 -3.37 -1.80
CA PHE A 26 -5.81 -3.43 -1.62
C PHE A 26 -6.37 -4.80 -2.03
N ALA A 27 -6.03 -5.27 -3.23
CA ALA A 27 -6.50 -6.55 -3.75
C ALA A 27 -6.03 -7.72 -2.88
N ALA A 28 -4.76 -7.74 -2.47
CA ALA A 28 -4.22 -8.77 -1.59
C ALA A 28 -4.97 -8.81 -0.24
N LEU A 29 -5.23 -7.66 0.37
CA LEU A 29 -5.97 -7.57 1.62
C LEU A 29 -7.40 -8.05 1.49
N MET A 30 -8.12 -7.62 0.43
CA MET A 30 -9.48 -8.07 0.17
C MET A 30 -9.56 -9.59 -0.04
N VAL A 31 -8.61 -10.16 -0.78
CA VAL A 31 -8.52 -11.62 -0.96
C VAL A 31 -8.24 -12.32 0.36
N SER A 32 -7.28 -11.85 1.16
CA SER A 32 -6.98 -12.42 2.48
C SER A 32 -8.18 -12.36 3.42
N ILE A 33 -8.88 -11.23 3.48
CA ILE A 33 -10.11 -11.06 4.27
C ILE A 33 -11.17 -12.07 3.81
N GLY A 34 -11.46 -12.10 2.51
CA GLY A 34 -12.44 -13.03 1.93
C GLY A 34 -12.09 -14.48 2.21
N TRP A 35 -10.81 -14.84 2.14
CA TRP A 35 -10.31 -16.18 2.40
C TRP A 35 -10.55 -16.61 3.86
N VAL A 36 -10.16 -15.78 4.84
CA VAL A 36 -10.38 -16.11 6.26
C VAL A 36 -11.88 -16.15 6.60
N MET A 37 -12.69 -15.26 6.01
CA MET A 37 -14.14 -15.23 6.26
C MET A 37 -14.89 -16.41 5.62
N SER A 38 -14.48 -16.88 4.44
CA SER A 38 -15.20 -17.93 3.72
C SER A 38 -14.71 -19.35 4.03
N SER A 39 -13.44 -19.53 4.40
CA SER A 39 -12.84 -20.85 4.60
C SER A 39 -12.84 -21.27 6.07
N GLN A 40 -13.62 -22.30 6.40
CA GLN A 40 -13.59 -22.93 7.73
C GLN A 40 -12.22 -23.55 8.04
N GLU A 41 -11.60 -24.20 7.06
CA GLU A 41 -10.25 -24.77 7.18
C GLU A 41 -9.21 -23.71 7.55
N THR A 42 -9.32 -22.50 7.00
CA THR A 42 -8.38 -21.41 7.33
C THR A 42 -8.56 -20.95 8.76
N ARG A 43 -9.80 -20.81 9.24
CA ARG A 43 -10.05 -20.44 10.63
C ARG A 43 -9.54 -21.52 11.59
N HIS A 44 -9.81 -22.78 11.28
CA HIS A 44 -9.27 -23.91 12.04
C HIS A 44 -7.73 -23.93 12.04
N PHE A 45 -7.09 -23.60 10.92
CA PHE A 45 -5.62 -23.48 10.86
C PHE A 45 -5.10 -22.33 11.74
N LEU A 46 -5.76 -21.17 11.73
CA LEU A 46 -5.40 -20.03 12.58
C LEU A 46 -5.61 -20.34 14.07
N GLU A 47 -6.57 -21.21 14.39
CA GLU A 47 -6.86 -21.69 15.74
C GLU A 47 -5.93 -22.81 16.22
N ALA A 48 -5.26 -23.51 15.29
CA ALA A 48 -4.49 -24.71 15.61
C ALA A 48 -3.44 -24.48 16.70
N THR A 49 -2.74 -23.32 16.66
CA THR A 49 -1.81 -22.91 17.73
C THR A 49 -1.70 -21.38 17.84
N LEU A 50 -1.37 -20.89 19.04
CA LEU A 50 -1.01 -19.48 19.27
C LEU A 50 0.18 -19.03 18.39
N ALA A 51 1.11 -19.93 18.09
CA ALA A 51 2.27 -19.64 17.24
C ALA A 51 1.84 -19.31 15.81
N VAL A 52 0.94 -20.11 15.22
CA VAL A 52 0.42 -19.87 13.86
C VAL A 52 -0.31 -18.54 13.78
N LYS A 53 -1.20 -18.25 14.75
CA LYS A 53 -1.89 -16.95 14.83
C LYS A 53 -0.91 -15.79 14.97
N GLY A 54 0.10 -15.93 15.83
CA GLY A 54 1.16 -14.93 16.00
C GLY A 54 1.96 -14.66 14.73
N VAL A 55 2.32 -15.71 13.98
CA VAL A 55 3.00 -15.59 12.68
C VAL A 55 2.10 -14.89 11.66
N ALA A 56 0.82 -15.24 11.58
CA ALA A 56 -0.12 -14.58 10.67
C ALA A 56 -0.22 -13.07 10.97
N ILE A 57 -0.34 -12.69 12.25
CA ILE A 57 -0.33 -11.29 12.67
C ILE A 57 0.98 -10.60 12.29
N ALA A 58 2.13 -11.22 12.55
CA ALA A 58 3.44 -10.67 12.22
C ALA A 58 3.61 -10.44 10.71
N VAL A 59 3.12 -11.36 9.88
CA VAL A 59 3.12 -11.22 8.41
C VAL A 59 2.25 -10.04 7.98
N VAL A 60 1.04 -9.91 8.52
CA VAL A 60 0.13 -8.81 8.20
C VAL A 60 0.74 -7.45 8.59
N LEU A 61 1.33 -7.34 9.77
CA LEU A 61 2.03 -6.13 10.22
C LEU A 61 3.28 -5.82 9.37
N GLY A 62 4.04 -6.86 9.01
CA GLY A 62 5.20 -6.74 8.12
C GLY A 62 4.81 -6.21 6.74
N LEU A 63 3.70 -6.69 6.17
CA LEU A 63 3.16 -6.18 4.91
C LEU A 63 2.74 -4.71 5.03
N ALA A 64 2.09 -4.31 6.12
CA ALA A 64 1.72 -2.92 6.36
C ALA A 64 2.94 -1.99 6.42
N LEU A 65 4.00 -2.41 7.13
CA LEU A 65 5.25 -1.68 7.21
C LEU A 65 5.93 -1.57 5.83
N MET A 66 6.04 -2.67 5.09
CA MET A 66 6.63 -2.68 3.75
C MET A 66 5.86 -1.79 2.78
N HIS A 67 4.52 -1.80 2.86
CA HIS A 67 3.68 -0.92 2.04
C HIS A 67 3.96 0.55 2.36
N TRP A 68 3.99 0.92 3.63
CA TRP A 68 4.34 2.28 4.06
C TRP A 68 5.71 2.73 3.55
N LEU A 69 6.75 1.90 3.72
CA LEU A 69 8.10 2.20 3.27
C LEU A 69 8.16 2.38 1.75
N THR A 70 7.46 1.53 0.99
CA THR A 70 7.38 1.62 -0.47
C THR A 70 6.73 2.93 -0.90
N LEU A 71 5.60 3.31 -0.29
CA LEU A 71 4.91 4.56 -0.59
C LEU A 71 5.79 5.79 -0.29
N HIS A 72 6.51 5.76 0.83
CA HIS A 72 7.40 6.84 1.23
C HIS A 72 8.60 6.98 0.27
N ASP A 73 9.20 5.87 -0.17
CA ASP A 73 10.29 5.88 -1.15
C ASP A 73 9.85 6.47 -2.49
N LEU A 74 8.69 6.05 -3.02
CA LEU A 74 8.12 6.58 -4.26
C LEU A 74 7.83 8.07 -4.18
N GLN A 75 7.27 8.54 -3.06
CA GLN A 75 7.05 9.97 -2.82
C GLN A 75 8.39 10.73 -2.83
N THR A 76 9.41 10.22 -2.12
CA THR A 76 10.71 10.87 -2.02
C THR A 76 11.39 10.96 -3.38
N LYS A 77 11.33 9.89 -4.18
CA LYS A 77 11.84 9.87 -5.56
C LYS A 77 11.12 10.88 -6.44
N SER A 78 9.78 10.92 -6.38
CA SER A 78 8.97 11.90 -7.13
C SER A 78 9.36 13.33 -6.76
N GLN A 79 9.48 13.64 -5.47
CA GLN A 79 9.87 14.96 -4.99
C GLN A 79 11.27 15.38 -5.47
N ARG A 80 12.26 14.47 -5.41
CA ARG A 80 13.62 14.77 -5.91
C ARG A 80 13.64 15.12 -7.39
N ILE A 81 12.87 14.41 -8.22
CA ILE A 81 12.77 14.71 -9.65
C ILE A 81 12.13 16.09 -9.85
N PHE A 82 11.07 16.40 -9.10
CA PHE A 82 10.44 17.71 -9.15
C PHE A 82 11.38 18.84 -8.73
N ASP A 83 12.13 18.67 -7.64
CA ASP A 83 13.10 19.67 -7.18
C ASP A 83 14.17 19.94 -8.27
N GLN A 84 14.63 18.91 -8.98
CA GLN A 84 15.60 19.08 -10.07
C GLN A 84 15.02 19.79 -11.30
N ILE A 85 13.73 19.62 -11.59
CA ILE A 85 13.04 20.28 -12.71
C ILE A 85 12.69 21.73 -12.38
N LEU A 86 12.22 22.02 -11.16
CA LEU A 86 11.71 23.34 -10.77
C LEU A 86 12.80 24.42 -10.81
N HIS A 87 14.07 24.04 -10.65
CA HIS A 87 15.21 24.95 -10.77
C HIS A 87 15.56 25.32 -12.23
N ARG A 88 14.93 24.67 -13.23
CA ARG A 88 15.28 24.83 -14.65
C ARG A 88 14.22 25.51 -15.49
N ASP A 89 12.92 25.40 -15.19
CA ASP A 89 11.88 26.01 -16.04
C ASP A 89 10.53 26.20 -15.34
N GLU A 90 9.90 27.38 -15.54
CA GLU A 90 8.58 27.74 -15.01
C GLU A 90 7.41 27.01 -15.71
N LEU A 91 7.64 26.51 -16.93
CA LEU A 91 6.65 25.79 -17.76
C LEU A 91 6.16 24.47 -17.12
N PHE A 92 6.89 23.92 -16.15
CA PHE A 92 6.58 22.64 -15.52
C PHE A 92 5.52 22.69 -14.41
N GLY A 93 4.95 23.86 -14.11
CA GLY A 93 3.87 24.00 -13.12
C GLY A 93 2.65 23.11 -13.42
N ALA A 94 2.30 22.93 -14.69
CA ALA A 94 1.20 22.06 -15.11
C ALA A 94 1.54 20.56 -14.93
N VAL A 95 2.80 20.17 -15.17
CA VAL A 95 3.28 18.79 -14.98
C VAL A 95 3.33 18.42 -13.49
N LYS A 96 3.72 19.37 -12.64
CA LYS A 96 3.68 19.23 -11.17
C LYS A 96 2.30 18.86 -10.66
N THR A 97 1.27 19.53 -11.17
CA THR A 97 -0.09 19.30 -10.69
C THR A 97 -0.62 17.90 -11.04
N SER A 98 -0.16 17.32 -12.16
CA SER A 98 -0.68 16.06 -12.71
C SER A 98 0.07 14.81 -12.28
N TYR A 99 1.38 14.91 -12.03
CA TYR A 99 2.26 13.74 -11.79
C TYR A 99 2.95 13.74 -10.43
N GLU A 100 2.83 14.80 -9.64
CA GLU A 100 3.34 14.81 -8.27
C GLU A 100 2.54 13.86 -7.38
N ILE A 101 3.24 12.89 -6.80
CA ILE A 101 2.69 12.06 -5.73
C ILE A 101 2.65 12.93 -4.47
N LYS A 102 1.53 13.63 -4.29
CA LYS A 102 1.31 14.48 -3.12
C LYS A 102 1.25 13.63 -1.86
N ARG A 103 1.78 14.18 -0.76
CA ARG A 103 1.70 13.56 0.58
C ARG A 103 0.27 13.16 0.97
N ILE A 104 -0.71 13.96 0.59
CA ILE A 104 -2.13 13.66 0.87
C ILE A 104 -2.58 12.32 0.25
N TYR A 105 -2.04 11.94 -0.91
CA TYR A 105 -2.36 10.65 -1.54
C TYR A 105 -1.72 9.49 -0.79
N ILE A 106 -0.49 9.65 -0.31
CA ILE A 106 0.16 8.65 0.55
C ILE A 106 -0.67 8.42 1.82
N TYR A 107 -1.09 9.49 2.49
CA TYR A 107 -1.91 9.37 3.70
C TYR A 107 -3.28 8.76 3.41
N ALA A 108 -3.94 9.14 2.31
CA ALA A 108 -5.21 8.55 1.91
C ALA A 108 -5.09 7.05 1.61
N SER A 109 -4.04 6.64 0.88
CA SER A 109 -3.77 5.23 0.60
C SER A 109 -3.46 4.46 1.87
N PHE A 110 -2.61 5.01 2.75
CA PHE A 110 -2.28 4.37 4.02
C PHE A 110 -3.51 4.27 4.93
N LEU A 111 -4.42 5.24 4.91
CA LEU A 111 -5.67 5.18 5.64
C LEU A 111 -6.58 4.05 5.11
N ILE A 112 -6.82 4.01 3.79
CA ILE A 112 -7.70 3.00 3.18
C ILE A 112 -7.15 1.59 3.40
N ASN A 113 -5.88 1.35 3.04
CA ASN A 113 -5.24 0.05 3.24
C ASN A 113 -5.06 -0.25 4.74
N GLY A 114 -4.78 0.77 5.56
CA GLY A 114 -4.68 0.66 7.02
C GLY A 114 -5.97 0.14 7.67
N LEU A 115 -7.12 0.64 7.24
CA LEU A 115 -8.42 0.11 7.69
C LEU A 115 -8.59 -1.37 7.31
N LEU A 116 -8.15 -1.78 6.13
CA LEU A 116 -8.19 -3.18 5.71
C LEU A 116 -7.21 -4.06 6.51
N TYR A 117 -6.01 -3.56 6.82
CA TYR A 117 -5.08 -4.24 7.73
C TYR A 117 -5.71 -4.45 9.10
N VAL A 118 -6.33 -3.41 9.67
CA VAL A 118 -7.03 -3.49 10.96
C VAL A 118 -8.19 -4.48 10.91
N LEU A 119 -8.98 -4.47 9.83
CA LEU A 119 -10.07 -5.42 9.63
C LEU A 119 -9.55 -6.86 9.58
N LEU A 120 -8.52 -7.13 8.78
CA LEU A 120 -7.92 -8.46 8.67
C LEU A 120 -7.35 -8.93 10.01
N LEU A 121 -6.64 -8.07 10.73
CA LEU A 121 -6.14 -8.38 12.08
C LEU A 121 -7.28 -8.69 13.04
N THR A 122 -8.37 -7.91 12.99
CA THR A 122 -9.56 -8.14 13.83
C THR A 122 -10.16 -9.51 13.54
N ILE A 123 -10.27 -9.90 12.27
CA ILE A 123 -10.79 -11.21 11.87
C ILE A 123 -9.86 -12.34 12.36
N ILE A 124 -8.54 -12.20 12.20
CA ILE A 124 -7.57 -13.20 12.65
C ILE A 124 -7.61 -13.36 14.19
N LEU A 125 -7.72 -12.25 14.93
CA LEU A 125 -7.80 -12.26 16.38
C LEU A 125 -9.09 -12.91 16.88
N ASN A 126 -10.22 -12.67 16.19
CA ASN A 126 -11.54 -13.14 16.59
C ASN A 126 -11.97 -14.46 15.91
N ALA A 127 -11.08 -15.14 15.18
CA ALA A 127 -11.40 -16.39 14.47
C ALA A 127 -12.12 -17.39 15.41
N ASP A 128 -11.64 -17.51 16.65
CA ASP A 128 -12.12 -18.41 17.71
C ASP A 128 -13.60 -18.22 18.07
N SER A 129 -14.15 -17.01 17.89
CA SER A 129 -15.52 -16.65 18.29
C SER A 129 -16.59 -16.92 17.21
N THR A 130 -16.16 -17.22 15.99
CA THR A 130 -17.07 -17.38 14.83
C THR A 130 -17.60 -18.80 14.63
N LEU A 131 -17.13 -19.77 15.42
CA LEU A 131 -17.57 -21.18 15.38
C LEU A 131 -18.60 -21.54 16.47
N SER A 132 -18.94 -20.61 17.36
CA SER A 132 -19.90 -20.80 18.46
C SER A 132 -21.35 -20.40 18.13
N THR A 133 -21.65 -20.09 16.87
CA THR A 133 -23.00 -19.79 16.35
C THR A 133 -23.34 -20.71 15.20
#